data_AF-A0A553N9X0-F1
#
_entry.id   AF-A0A553N9X0-F1
#
_cell.length_a   1.000
_cell.length_b   1.000
_cell.length_c   1.000
_cell.angle_alpha   90.00
_cell.angle_beta   90.00
_cell.angle_gamma   90.00
#
_symmetry.space_group_name_H-M   'P 1'
#
loop_
_entity.id
_entity.type
_entity.pdbx_description
1 polymer ?
#
loop_
_entity_poly.entity_id
_entity_poly.type
_entity_poly.pdbx_seq_one_letter_code
_entity_poly.pdbx_strand_id
1 'polypeptide(L)'
;MTHLLGSQDCIDSLRRDLIDLQGVLLEVFCNTGPARFPSWKFPDKLSCNLDLVSLLEEYDYVDGDTEFSQHSHVVLQELLIDRLVLLLQSFNTHTEGLIRKQEAFSPDQEEASGSIGPVVKRYWKNLLLISGQQKQESRAVSCQTVEPGQLPCESCARVQAVMKDSSGAVMSLCQSLGLPCSMQGFLEAVEEMQQLGRLSPSDIIQWASEQQRDLSRVGKHVLEVRETVEPLKKKLKEAEMEREKVKKQFSDSVKREKEEKRKLEEDWERRMLDVRVKGEEALRKLKQEQEEIEKGVTVLQDENSELSAEVKSLTEVQQSLEYTRDSLQQEVQKMHSLEATLREIKEHSRNLEEELSNTQILLEKESARNHSVQRQHEALQVKQTALRKHLDELLRQNEELHSSLDESEEEKTHLADKLTEIRREKDSIQEQLSQQQSECLSLCDEKQRHLTRISELEERMVHLEERLEETVQRERLLVAYPELNPRAAPQTSGDVVCDMEQQLRANSVRIMVLQKENASLNKSLTRLKDSEERRRSSESRNTEMDTSGESPSMGHIDSTSTPCNTSCSSSPSPMLHHQTLTLSVHQDAEERFRSIRQAARSRSAGTRRRRK
;
A
#
# COMPACT_ATOMS: atom_id res chain seq x y z
N MET A 1 58.48 66.39 33.76
CA MET A 1 58.59 65.77 35.09
C MET A 1 57.72 64.51 35.22
N THR A 2 56.52 64.48 34.64
CA THR A 2 55.62 63.30 34.63
C THR A 2 56.25 61.96 34.21
N HIS A 3 57.23 61.96 33.30
CA HIS A 3 57.94 60.73 32.86
C HIS A 3 58.79 60.02 33.92
N LEU A 4 58.92 60.54 35.14
CA LEU A 4 59.63 59.90 36.25
C LEU A 4 58.69 59.26 37.28
N LEU A 5 57.38 59.53 37.22
CA LEU A 5 56.41 58.95 38.15
C LEU A 5 56.17 57.49 37.77
N GLY A 6 56.38 56.57 38.70
CA GLY A 6 56.26 55.13 38.46
C GLY A 6 57.39 54.48 37.67
N SER A 7 58.52 55.17 37.43
CA SER A 7 59.70 54.53 36.80
C SER A 7 60.45 53.62 37.78
N GLN A 8 60.98 52.51 37.26
CA GLN A 8 61.72 51.52 38.04
C GLN A 8 62.90 52.13 38.81
N ASP A 9 63.78 52.90 38.15
CA ASP A 9 64.95 53.54 38.79
C ASP A 9 64.57 54.38 40.03
N CYS A 10 63.43 55.09 39.97
CA CYS A 10 62.96 55.93 41.07
C CYS A 10 62.29 55.11 42.18
N ILE A 11 61.53 54.07 41.84
CA ILE A 11 60.98 53.11 42.81
C ILE A 11 62.11 52.41 43.55
N ASP A 12 63.09 51.86 42.83
CA ASP A 12 64.29 51.23 43.37
C ASP A 12 65.12 52.18 44.26
N SER A 13 65.16 53.48 43.94
CA SER A 13 65.79 54.47 44.83
C SER A 13 65.00 54.65 46.11
N LEU A 14 63.70 54.95 46.04
CA LEU A 14 62.85 55.15 47.21
C LEU A 14 62.89 53.93 48.15
N ARG A 15 62.97 52.71 47.60
CA ARG A 15 63.11 51.46 48.36
C ARG A 15 64.43 51.40 49.13
N ARG A 16 65.55 51.80 48.53
CA ARG A 16 66.85 51.94 49.22
C ARG A 16 66.83 53.05 50.27
N ASP A 17 66.35 54.24 49.90
CA ASP A 17 66.28 55.41 50.77
C ASP A 17 65.43 55.12 52.03
N LEU A 18 64.36 54.33 51.90
CA LEU A 18 63.54 53.82 53.01
C LEU A 18 64.29 52.85 53.93
N ILE A 19 65.06 51.91 53.37
CA ILE A 19 65.86 50.94 54.13
C ILE A 19 66.96 51.67 54.93
N ASP A 20 67.67 52.61 54.30
CA ASP A 20 68.74 53.38 54.93
C ASP A 20 68.19 54.28 56.06
N LEU A 21 67.07 54.98 55.84
CA LEU A 21 66.40 55.75 56.90
C LEU A 21 65.88 54.87 58.04
N GLN A 22 65.40 53.67 57.76
CA GLN A 22 64.99 52.73 58.79
C GLN A 22 66.19 52.22 59.62
N GLY A 23 67.36 52.05 58.99
CA GLY A 23 68.62 51.78 59.68
C GLY A 23 68.99 52.90 60.66
N VAL A 24 69.01 54.15 60.19
CA VAL A 24 69.29 55.34 61.04
C VAL A 24 68.26 55.48 62.17
N LEU A 25 66.98 55.22 61.92
CA LEU A 25 65.94 55.20 62.95
C LEU A 25 66.19 54.16 64.04
N LEU A 26 66.66 52.96 63.68
CA LEU A 26 67.02 51.93 64.64
C LEU A 26 68.24 52.33 65.48
N GLU A 27 69.26 52.94 64.88
CA GLU A 27 70.42 53.48 65.63
C GLU A 27 70.01 54.58 66.63
N VAL A 28 69.11 55.48 66.22
CA VAL A 28 68.54 56.49 67.13
C VAL A 28 67.75 55.81 68.25
N PHE A 29 66.88 54.85 67.93
CA PHE A 29 66.08 54.12 68.93
C PHE A 29 66.92 53.29 69.92
N CYS A 30 68.08 52.78 69.54
CA CYS A 30 69.02 52.16 70.47
C CYS A 30 69.53 53.15 71.55
N ASN A 31 69.54 54.46 71.26
CA ASN A 31 70.01 55.51 72.16
C ASN A 31 68.87 56.27 72.85
N THR A 32 67.67 56.35 72.24
CA THR A 32 66.52 57.12 72.75
C THR A 32 65.39 56.26 73.33
N GLY A 33 65.35 54.98 72.99
CA GLY A 33 64.12 54.18 73.00
C GLY A 33 63.21 54.49 71.80
N PRO A 34 62.27 53.59 71.44
CA PRO A 34 61.40 53.76 70.28
C PRO A 34 60.37 54.88 70.48
N ALA A 35 60.35 55.84 69.55
CA ALA A 35 59.45 56.99 69.57
C ALA A 35 58.03 56.59 69.16
N ARG A 36 57.08 56.63 70.11
CA ARG A 36 55.69 56.16 69.92
C ARG A 36 54.76 57.25 69.41
N PHE A 37 54.96 57.68 68.17
CA PHE A 37 54.07 58.60 67.47
C PHE A 37 53.19 57.85 66.45
N PRO A 38 51.95 58.31 66.17
CA PRO A 38 51.17 57.83 65.03
C PRO A 38 51.93 58.03 63.72
N SER A 39 51.72 57.15 62.75
CA SER A 39 52.26 57.34 61.41
C SER A 39 51.54 58.48 60.68
N TRP A 40 52.33 59.27 59.97
CA TRP A 40 51.86 60.32 59.07
C TRP A 40 51.15 59.73 57.85
N LYS A 41 51.62 58.58 57.34
CA LYS A 41 51.01 57.83 56.23
C LYS A 41 49.86 56.91 56.67
N PHE A 42 49.96 56.28 57.83
CA PHE A 42 48.96 55.35 58.38
C PHE A 42 48.54 55.76 59.81
N PRO A 43 47.67 56.79 59.97
CA PRO A 43 47.34 57.36 61.29
C PRO A 43 46.69 56.38 62.29
N ASP A 44 46.20 55.24 61.81
CA ASP A 44 45.71 54.11 62.59
C ASP A 44 46.82 53.27 63.27
N LYS A 45 48.08 53.45 62.85
CA LYS A 45 49.25 52.67 63.29
C LYS A 45 50.30 53.59 63.93
N LEU A 46 51.10 53.04 64.85
CA LEU A 46 52.29 53.72 65.35
C LEU A 46 53.42 53.61 64.31
N SER A 47 54.07 54.73 63.96
CA SER A 47 55.12 54.77 62.94
C SER A 47 56.30 53.84 63.26
N CYS A 48 56.67 53.73 64.53
CA CYS A 48 57.71 52.81 65.02
C CYS A 48 57.32 51.32 64.97
N ASN A 49 56.04 51.00 64.73
CA ASN A 49 55.52 49.62 64.64
C ASN A 49 55.13 49.24 63.19
N LEU A 50 55.40 50.10 62.20
CA LEU A 50 55.15 49.76 60.79
C LEU A 50 56.17 48.73 60.31
N ASP A 51 55.67 47.59 59.84
CA ASP A 51 56.47 46.56 59.20
C ASP A 51 56.89 47.01 57.80
N LEU A 52 58.09 47.57 57.72
CA LEU A 52 58.66 48.04 56.47
C LEU A 52 59.01 46.87 55.52
N VAL A 53 59.20 45.64 56.00
CA VAL A 53 59.47 44.49 55.13
C VAL A 53 58.20 44.15 54.35
N SER A 54 57.07 43.92 55.03
CA SER A 54 55.78 43.69 54.37
C SER A 54 55.39 44.85 53.44
N LEU A 55 55.62 46.11 53.83
CA LEU A 55 55.31 47.26 52.98
C LEU A 55 56.23 47.38 51.74
N LEU A 56 57.49 46.92 51.82
CA LEU A 56 58.38 46.85 50.66
C LEU A 56 58.13 45.58 49.81
N GLU A 57 57.49 44.54 50.33
CA GLU A 57 56.98 43.43 49.52
C GLU A 57 55.64 43.79 48.83
N GLU A 58 54.81 44.65 49.44
CA GLU A 58 53.53 45.12 48.89
C GLU A 58 53.69 46.19 47.79
N TYR A 59 54.63 47.14 47.93
CA TYR A 59 54.79 48.27 47.00
C TYR A 59 56.12 48.21 46.22
N ASP A 60 56.10 47.56 45.06
CA ASP A 60 57.24 47.46 44.14
C ASP A 60 56.89 47.91 42.70
N TYR A 61 57.87 47.90 41.80
CA TYR A 61 57.70 48.10 40.36
C TYR A 61 57.14 46.84 39.69
N VAL A 62 56.16 47.01 38.79
CA VAL A 62 55.55 45.91 38.02
C VAL A 62 55.59 46.26 36.53
N ASP A 63 56.37 45.51 35.76
CA ASP A 63 56.42 45.67 34.31
C ASP A 63 55.04 45.36 33.69
N GLY A 64 54.65 46.17 32.70
CA GLY A 64 53.32 46.17 32.11
C GLY A 64 52.22 46.89 32.91
N ASP A 65 52.38 47.14 34.22
CA ASP A 65 51.39 47.88 35.02
C ASP A 65 51.90 49.26 35.45
N THR A 66 51.55 50.27 34.67
CA THR A 66 51.90 51.66 34.94
C THR A 66 51.06 52.31 36.03
N GLU A 67 49.82 51.85 36.29
CA GLU A 67 48.96 52.45 37.31
C GLU A 67 49.38 51.97 38.70
N PHE A 68 49.64 50.67 38.85
CA PHE A 68 50.24 50.09 40.06
C PHE A 68 51.62 50.68 40.32
N SER A 69 52.51 50.74 39.31
CA SER A 69 53.85 51.30 39.50
C SER A 69 53.83 52.78 39.90
N GLN A 70 52.90 53.59 39.37
CA GLN A 70 52.69 54.97 39.83
C GLN A 70 52.14 55.03 41.26
N HIS A 71 51.24 54.11 41.64
CA HIS A 71 50.73 54.00 43.01
C HIS A 71 51.85 53.64 44.01
N SER A 72 52.64 52.59 43.73
CA SER A 72 53.81 52.20 44.51
C SER A 72 54.78 53.36 44.70
N HIS A 73 55.12 54.10 43.62
CA HIS A 73 56.01 55.26 43.71
C HIS A 73 55.47 56.33 44.68
N VAL A 74 54.18 56.66 44.62
CA VAL A 74 53.56 57.64 45.55
C VAL A 74 53.56 57.12 46.99
N VAL A 75 53.17 55.86 47.22
CA VAL A 75 53.12 55.28 48.57
C VAL A 75 54.51 55.18 49.20
N LEU A 76 55.53 54.78 48.43
CA LEU A 76 56.93 54.76 48.88
C LEU A 76 57.45 56.18 49.19
N GLN A 77 57.08 57.19 48.40
CA GLN A 77 57.44 58.58 48.66
C GLN A 77 56.76 59.12 49.94
N GLU A 78 55.50 58.77 50.18
CA GLU A 78 54.78 59.14 51.41
C GLU A 78 55.32 58.39 52.64
N LEU A 79 55.75 57.13 52.49
CA LEU A 79 56.48 56.40 53.53
C LEU A 79 57.83 57.04 53.84
N LEU A 80 58.54 57.58 52.84
CA LEU A 80 59.81 58.29 53.05
C LEU A 80 59.60 59.53 53.93
N ILE A 81 58.52 60.28 53.68
CA ILE A 81 58.10 61.42 54.50
C ILE A 81 57.77 60.94 55.93
N ASP A 82 57.05 59.83 56.09
CA ASP A 82 56.75 59.24 57.40
C ASP A 82 58.03 58.87 58.20
N ARG A 83 59.01 58.21 57.58
CA ARG A 83 60.31 57.91 58.22
C ARG A 83 61.04 59.19 58.64
N LEU A 84 61.06 60.21 57.79
CA LEU A 84 61.70 61.51 58.10
C LEU A 84 60.99 62.28 59.23
N VAL A 85 59.66 62.22 59.29
CA VAL A 85 58.86 62.79 60.39
C VAL A 85 59.19 62.08 61.71
N LEU A 86 59.21 60.74 61.71
CA LEU A 86 59.56 59.93 62.88
C LEU A 86 60.99 60.24 63.36
N LEU A 87 61.95 60.40 62.43
CA LEU A 87 63.35 60.71 62.76
C LEU A 87 63.47 62.09 63.43
N LEU A 88 62.81 63.11 62.88
CA LEU A 88 62.76 64.45 63.48
C LEU A 88 62.09 64.45 64.87
N GLN A 89 60.97 63.73 65.01
CA GLN A 89 60.29 63.56 66.30
C GLN A 89 61.21 62.89 67.33
N SER A 90 61.98 61.89 66.92
CA SER A 90 62.94 61.17 67.77
C SER A 90 64.09 62.07 68.25
N PHE A 91 64.65 62.89 67.35
CA PHE A 91 65.64 63.91 67.73
C PHE A 91 65.06 65.01 68.64
N ASN A 92 63.78 65.40 68.44
CA ASN A 92 63.10 66.31 69.37
C ASN A 92 62.96 65.68 70.77
N THR A 93 62.50 64.42 70.88
CA THR A 93 62.44 63.71 72.17
C THR A 93 63.82 63.53 72.82
N HIS A 94 64.89 63.30 72.04
CA HIS A 94 66.25 63.25 72.57
C HIS A 94 66.72 64.59 73.12
N THR A 95 66.52 65.69 72.39
CA THR A 95 66.91 67.05 72.82
C THR A 95 66.09 67.53 74.01
N GLU A 96 64.78 67.24 74.06
CA GLU A 96 63.96 67.43 75.27
C GLU A 96 64.51 66.61 76.46
N GLY A 97 64.95 65.37 76.22
CA GLY A 97 65.58 64.52 77.23
C GLY A 97 66.96 65.00 77.73
N LEU A 98 67.70 65.77 76.93
CA LEU A 98 68.94 66.44 77.34
C LEU A 98 68.64 67.68 78.20
N ILE A 99 67.72 68.54 77.75
CA ILE A 99 67.32 69.76 78.48
C ILE A 99 66.68 69.40 79.83
N ARG A 100 65.78 68.40 79.86
CA ARG A 100 65.10 67.94 81.09
C ARG A 100 66.01 67.22 82.09
N LYS A 101 67.25 66.86 81.71
CA LYS A 101 68.28 66.40 82.66
C LYS A 101 68.97 67.55 83.39
N GLN A 102 68.73 68.81 82.99
CA GLN A 102 69.25 70.01 83.66
C GLN A 102 68.14 70.82 84.36
N GLU A 103 66.89 70.75 83.90
CA GLU A 103 65.75 71.47 84.52
C GLU A 103 64.61 70.54 84.95
N ALA A 104 64.25 70.60 86.24
CA ALA A 104 63.20 69.77 86.84
C ALA A 104 61.85 70.49 86.86
N PHE A 105 61.04 70.32 85.80
CA PHE A 105 59.64 70.80 85.77
C PHE A 105 58.62 69.79 85.21
N SER A 106 57.35 70.08 85.50
CA SER A 106 56.17 69.21 85.36
C SER A 106 55.74 68.94 83.91
N PRO A 107 54.99 67.84 83.65
CA PRO A 107 54.47 67.52 82.32
C PRO A 107 53.06 68.08 82.11
N ASP A 108 52.90 69.05 81.20
CA ASP A 108 51.61 69.29 80.54
C ASP A 108 51.48 68.34 79.34
N GLN A 109 50.38 67.61 79.26
CA GLN A 109 50.04 66.76 78.12
C GLN A 109 49.29 67.56 77.05
N GLU A 110 50.01 68.39 76.28
CA GLU A 110 49.48 68.84 74.98
C GLU A 110 49.48 67.67 73.99
N GLU A 111 48.35 67.46 73.32
CA GLU A 111 48.09 66.29 72.48
C GLU A 111 49.01 66.20 71.26
N ALA A 112 49.21 64.97 70.77
CA ALA A 112 50.03 64.65 69.62
C ALA A 112 49.38 65.12 68.30
N SER A 113 49.43 66.44 68.07
CA SER A 113 48.97 67.06 66.82
C SER A 113 49.79 66.54 65.63
N GLY A 114 49.15 65.82 64.72
CA GLY A 114 49.75 65.17 63.53
C GLY A 114 50.26 66.13 62.45
N SER A 115 50.60 67.36 62.81
CA SER A 115 51.19 68.37 61.91
C SER A 115 52.69 68.46 62.14
N ILE A 116 53.47 68.44 61.06
CA ILE A 116 54.93 68.54 61.10
C ILE A 116 55.42 69.92 61.59
N GLY A 117 54.64 70.99 61.38
CA GLY A 117 55.04 72.37 61.68
C GLY A 117 55.38 72.63 63.16
N PRO A 118 54.50 72.28 64.11
CA PRO A 118 54.79 72.33 65.55
C PRO A 118 56.06 71.56 65.95
N VAL A 119 56.29 70.37 65.39
CA VAL A 119 57.48 69.53 65.67
C VAL A 119 58.76 70.23 65.23
N VAL A 120 58.83 70.70 63.97
CA VAL A 120 59.99 71.44 63.43
C VAL A 120 60.28 72.68 64.28
N LYS A 121 59.24 73.43 64.65
CA LYS A 121 59.37 74.66 65.47
C LYS A 121 59.89 74.37 66.88
N ARG A 122 59.46 73.25 67.49
CA ARG A 122 59.92 72.83 68.83
C ARG A 122 61.39 72.38 68.79
N TYR A 123 61.75 71.54 67.82
CA TYR A 123 63.13 71.09 67.60
C TYR A 123 64.10 72.26 67.40
N TRP A 124 63.77 73.22 66.52
CA TRP A 124 64.60 74.40 66.27
C TRP A 124 64.79 75.29 67.52
N LYS A 125 63.74 75.45 68.34
CA LYS A 125 63.83 76.19 69.61
C LYS A 125 64.79 75.50 70.60
N ASN A 126 64.70 74.17 70.71
CA ASN A 126 65.56 73.37 71.59
C ASN A 126 67.02 73.43 71.15
N LEU A 127 67.29 73.35 69.84
CA LEU A 127 68.63 73.49 69.25
C LEU A 127 69.28 74.85 69.58
N LEU A 128 68.52 75.95 69.44
CA LEU A 128 69.01 77.30 69.74
C LEU A 128 69.35 77.50 71.22
N LEU A 129 68.56 76.96 72.14
CA LEU A 129 68.81 77.06 73.59
C LEU A 129 70.17 76.46 73.97
N ILE A 130 70.51 75.29 73.42
CA ILE A 130 71.80 74.61 73.64
C ILE A 130 72.98 75.45 73.12
N SER A 131 72.79 76.18 72.02
CA SER A 131 73.86 77.00 71.40
C SER A 131 74.22 78.29 72.15
N GLY A 132 73.35 78.78 73.03
CA GLY A 132 73.49 80.12 73.63
C GLY A 132 74.39 80.22 74.85
N GLN A 133 74.68 79.11 75.55
CA GLN A 133 75.18 79.13 76.93
C GLN A 133 76.72 79.20 77.08
N GLN A 134 77.47 79.57 76.04
CA GLN A 134 78.90 79.19 75.92
C GLN A 134 79.94 80.35 75.98
N LYS A 135 79.62 81.59 76.41
CA LYS A 135 80.54 82.75 76.14
C LYS A 135 80.41 84.06 76.98
N GLN A 136 81.08 84.23 78.15
CA GLN A 136 81.25 85.58 78.82
C GLN A 136 82.31 85.64 79.98
N GLU A 137 83.20 86.68 80.08
CA GLU A 137 83.88 87.17 81.34
C GLU A 137 84.82 88.45 81.24
N SER A 138 85.05 89.21 82.36
CA SER A 138 86.00 90.38 82.65
C SER A 138 85.62 91.85 82.20
N ARG A 139 86.24 93.04 82.56
CA ARG A 139 87.43 93.54 83.34
C ARG A 139 87.33 95.09 83.74
N ALA A 140 88.34 95.79 84.35
CA ALA A 140 88.28 97.21 84.90
C ALA A 140 89.61 98.09 84.98
N VAL A 141 89.59 99.41 85.38
CA VAL A 141 90.67 100.51 85.26
C VAL A 141 90.70 101.65 86.39
N SER A 142 91.64 102.67 86.42
CA SER A 142 91.99 103.72 87.47
C SER A 142 92.48 105.18 87.01
N CYS A 143 92.89 106.18 87.88
CA CYS A 143 93.58 107.54 87.66
C CYS A 143 93.95 108.35 88.99
N GLN A 144 94.53 109.59 89.19
CA GLN A 144 95.57 110.56 88.59
C GLN A 144 95.66 112.00 89.32
N THR A 145 96.80 112.76 89.51
CA THR A 145 96.91 114.27 89.89
C THR A 145 98.34 115.01 89.89
N VAL A 146 98.47 116.36 90.16
CA VAL A 146 99.56 117.36 89.70
C VAL A 146 99.85 118.63 90.63
N GLU A 147 100.98 119.44 90.51
CA GLU A 147 101.18 120.97 90.66
C GLU A 147 102.68 121.54 90.51
N PRO A 148 103.02 122.89 90.35
CA PRO A 148 104.25 123.47 89.68
C PRO A 148 105.04 124.72 90.28
N GLY A 149 105.99 125.38 89.53
CA GLY A 149 106.47 126.80 89.76
C GLY A 149 107.65 127.46 88.95
N GLN A 150 107.52 128.79 88.60
CA GLN A 150 108.49 129.83 88.09
C GLN A 150 108.92 129.94 86.58
N LEU A 151 109.42 131.13 86.14
CA LEU A 151 109.06 131.76 84.81
C LEU A 151 110.12 132.57 83.98
N PRO A 152 109.94 132.66 82.64
CA PRO A 152 110.34 133.79 81.75
C PRO A 152 109.26 134.88 81.62
N CYS A 153 109.43 135.91 80.76
CA CYS A 153 108.35 136.89 80.54
C CYS A 153 107.16 136.23 79.81
N GLU A 154 105.95 136.49 80.31
CA GLU A 154 104.78 135.63 80.11
C GLU A 154 104.36 135.52 78.63
N SER A 155 104.44 136.60 77.85
CA SER A 155 104.10 136.59 76.43
C SER A 155 105.12 135.87 75.57
N CYS A 156 106.42 135.95 75.89
CA CYS A 156 107.43 135.14 75.20
C CYS A 156 107.32 133.66 75.59
N ALA A 157 107.04 133.36 76.86
CA ALA A 157 106.78 131.99 77.31
C ALA A 157 105.57 131.39 76.58
N ARG A 158 104.46 132.13 76.44
CA ARG A 158 103.29 131.72 75.64
C ARG A 158 103.63 131.48 74.17
N VAL A 159 104.40 132.36 73.52
CA VAL A 159 104.80 132.17 72.12
C VAL A 159 105.69 130.92 71.96
N GLN A 160 106.66 130.71 72.84
CA GLN A 160 107.53 129.53 72.80
C GLN A 160 106.76 128.23 73.12
N ALA A 161 105.75 128.28 74.00
CA ALA A 161 104.83 127.16 74.25
C ALA A 161 103.97 126.84 73.02
N VAL A 162 103.32 127.83 72.39
CA VAL A 162 102.53 127.63 71.16
C VAL A 162 103.40 127.15 69.98
N MET A 163 104.67 127.56 69.93
CA MET A 163 105.65 126.98 68.99
C MET A 163 105.93 125.51 69.30
N LYS A 164 106.14 125.13 70.57
CA LYS A 164 106.22 123.71 71.01
C LYS A 164 104.97 122.92 70.61
N ASP A 165 103.78 123.38 70.96
CA ASP A 165 102.52 122.67 70.67
C ASP A 165 102.29 122.50 69.16
N SER A 166 102.52 123.57 68.38
CA SER A 166 102.39 123.50 66.91
C SER A 166 103.48 122.65 66.24
N SER A 167 104.68 122.55 66.83
CA SER A 167 105.70 121.60 66.37
C SER A 167 105.32 120.15 66.65
N GLY A 168 104.75 119.86 67.83
CA GLY A 168 104.23 118.53 68.17
C GLY A 168 103.10 118.09 67.24
N ALA A 169 102.20 119.01 66.88
CA ALA A 169 101.17 118.79 65.88
C ALA A 169 101.76 118.51 64.48
N VAL A 170 102.79 119.25 64.05
CA VAL A 170 103.48 118.99 62.77
C VAL A 170 104.24 117.66 62.78
N MET A 171 104.93 117.30 63.86
CA MET A 171 105.58 115.98 64.01
C MET A 171 104.57 114.83 63.91
N SER A 172 103.47 114.91 64.66
CA SER A 172 102.40 113.90 64.64
C SER A 172 101.73 113.79 63.26
N LEU A 173 101.54 114.92 62.56
CA LEU A 173 101.02 114.94 61.20
C LEU A 173 102.01 114.33 60.19
N CYS A 174 103.31 114.64 60.29
CA CYS A 174 104.34 113.99 59.48
C CYS A 174 104.39 112.48 59.74
N GLN A 175 104.41 112.05 61.00
CA GLN A 175 104.49 110.64 61.39
C GLN A 175 103.26 109.84 60.90
N SER A 176 102.05 110.37 61.07
CA SER A 176 100.81 109.73 60.62
C SER A 176 100.65 109.69 59.08
N LEU A 177 101.32 110.59 58.36
CA LEU A 177 101.44 110.56 56.89
C LEU A 177 102.67 109.78 56.38
N GLY A 178 103.50 109.23 57.26
CA GLY A 178 104.73 108.52 56.88
C GLY A 178 105.84 109.42 56.31
N LEU A 179 105.77 110.74 56.56
CA LEU A 179 106.70 111.74 56.05
C LEU A 179 107.85 112.00 57.04
N PRO A 180 109.09 112.24 56.56
CA PRO A 180 110.20 112.60 57.44
C PRO A 180 109.98 114.00 58.03
N CYS A 181 110.25 114.14 59.34
CA CYS A 181 110.13 115.39 60.07
C CYS A 181 111.53 115.92 60.47
N SER A 182 111.86 117.14 60.06
CA SER A 182 113.11 117.84 60.35
C SER A 182 113.09 118.47 61.75
N MET A 183 111.92 118.94 62.16
CA MET A 183 111.67 119.49 63.49
C MET A 183 112.08 118.55 64.61
N GLN A 184 111.90 117.23 64.43
CA GLN A 184 112.15 116.26 65.50
C GLN A 184 113.59 116.31 66.02
N GLY A 185 114.60 116.12 65.15
CA GLY A 185 116.01 116.18 65.56
C GLY A 185 116.48 117.58 66.01
N PHE A 186 115.78 118.64 65.57
CA PHE A 186 116.04 119.99 66.08
C PHE A 186 115.49 120.19 67.49
N LEU A 187 114.29 119.67 67.79
CA LEU A 187 113.68 119.71 69.13
C LEU A 187 114.49 118.89 70.13
N GLU A 188 114.91 117.69 69.75
CA GLU A 188 115.77 116.82 70.56
C GLU A 188 117.06 117.57 70.97
N ALA A 189 117.78 118.17 70.00
CA ALA A 189 118.99 118.97 70.28
C ALA A 189 118.73 120.26 71.09
N VAL A 190 117.56 120.89 70.92
CA VAL A 190 117.15 122.09 71.66
C VAL A 190 116.80 121.78 73.12
N GLU A 191 116.23 120.61 73.40
CA GLU A 191 115.93 120.18 74.78
C GLU A 191 117.21 119.75 75.51
N GLU A 192 118.17 119.10 74.84
CA GLU A 192 119.49 118.81 75.43
C GLU A 192 120.26 120.07 75.85
N MET A 193 120.17 121.16 75.07
CA MET A 193 120.89 122.41 75.37
C MET A 193 120.23 123.32 76.43
N GLN A 194 119.01 123.01 76.92
CA GLN A 194 118.22 123.96 77.72
C GLN A 194 117.79 123.48 79.12
N GLN A 195 118.75 123.35 80.04
CA GLN A 195 118.47 123.23 81.49
C GLN A 195 117.83 124.50 82.13
N LEU A 196 117.50 125.52 81.32
CA LEU A 196 116.86 126.79 81.75
C LEU A 196 115.66 127.22 80.90
N GLY A 197 115.19 126.37 79.95
CA GLY A 197 113.90 126.50 79.25
C GLY A 197 113.66 127.84 78.52
N ARG A 198 114.63 128.31 77.74
CA ARG A 198 114.58 129.61 77.02
C ARG A 198 115.24 129.49 75.65
N LEU A 199 114.45 129.57 74.57
CA LEU A 199 114.96 129.70 73.21
C LEU A 199 115.61 131.07 72.99
N SER A 200 116.79 131.08 72.36
CA SER A 200 117.44 132.28 71.85
C SER A 200 116.74 132.78 70.56
N PRO A 201 116.99 134.03 70.13
CA PRO A 201 116.48 134.53 68.85
C PRO A 201 116.92 133.68 67.64
N SER A 202 118.12 133.10 67.69
CA SER A 202 118.62 132.20 66.65
C SER A 202 117.87 130.88 66.61
N ASP A 203 117.57 130.29 67.76
CA ASP A 203 116.80 129.05 67.84
C ASP A 203 115.38 129.25 67.30
N ILE A 204 114.75 130.39 67.59
CA ILE A 204 113.41 130.75 67.07
C ILE A 204 113.42 130.88 65.53
N ILE A 205 114.49 131.41 64.94
CA ILE A 205 114.66 131.52 63.48
C ILE A 205 114.86 130.13 62.86
N GLN A 206 115.71 129.28 63.45
CA GLN A 206 115.93 127.91 62.96
C GLN A 206 114.66 127.07 63.08
N TRP A 207 113.95 127.16 64.22
CA TRP A 207 112.65 126.55 64.46
C TRP A 207 111.66 126.88 63.34
N ALA A 208 111.48 128.17 63.05
CA ALA A 208 110.54 128.62 62.03
C ALA A 208 110.89 128.05 60.64
N SER A 209 112.18 127.99 60.29
CA SER A 209 112.63 127.42 59.02
C SER A 209 112.42 125.90 58.92
N GLU A 210 112.61 125.15 60.02
CA GLU A 210 112.40 123.70 60.04
C GLU A 210 110.91 123.34 60.06
N GLN A 211 110.10 124.08 60.84
CA GLN A 211 108.64 123.95 60.83
C GLN A 211 108.07 124.28 59.44
N GLN A 212 108.58 125.31 58.77
CA GLN A 212 108.22 125.64 57.40
C GLN A 212 108.66 124.56 56.40
N ARG A 213 109.84 123.95 56.59
CA ARG A 213 110.35 122.85 55.74
C ARG A 213 109.46 121.62 55.82
N ASP A 214 108.98 121.26 57.00
CA ASP A 214 108.10 120.10 57.19
C ASP A 214 106.66 120.38 56.75
N LEU A 215 106.11 121.57 57.04
CA LEU A 215 104.83 122.02 56.48
C LEU A 215 104.84 122.03 54.94
N SER A 216 105.99 122.33 54.32
CA SER A 216 106.15 122.25 52.85
C SER A 216 106.13 120.81 52.33
N ARG A 217 106.67 119.83 53.09
CA ARG A 217 106.55 118.40 52.74
C ARG A 217 105.11 117.92 52.83
N VAL A 218 104.41 118.26 53.91
CA VAL A 218 102.98 117.96 54.08
C VAL A 218 102.16 118.60 52.94
N GLY A 219 102.43 119.86 52.60
CA GLY A 219 101.78 120.55 51.49
C GLY A 219 101.98 119.84 50.14
N LYS A 220 103.21 119.38 49.84
CA LYS A 220 103.50 118.61 48.62
C LYS A 220 102.76 117.27 48.60
N HIS A 221 102.75 116.52 49.72
CA HIS A 221 102.02 115.26 49.82
C HIS A 221 100.49 115.45 49.64
N VAL A 222 99.92 116.50 50.23
CA VAL A 222 98.49 116.84 50.07
C VAL A 222 98.16 117.22 48.61
N LEU A 223 99.10 117.80 47.86
CA LEU A 223 98.94 118.01 46.42
C LEU A 223 99.01 116.68 45.64
N GLU A 224 99.99 115.82 45.90
CA GLU A 224 100.13 114.51 45.23
C GLU A 224 98.90 113.60 45.47
N VAL A 225 98.36 113.59 46.69
CA VAL A 225 97.10 112.89 47.02
C VAL A 225 95.91 113.51 46.29
N ARG A 226 95.84 114.83 46.17
CA ARG A 226 94.78 115.51 45.40
C ARG A 226 94.87 115.20 43.90
N GLU A 227 96.08 115.23 43.34
CA GLU A 227 96.37 114.95 41.93
C GLU A 227 96.11 113.50 41.53
N THR A 228 96.23 112.55 42.47
CA THR A 228 95.87 111.13 42.24
C THR A 228 94.38 110.86 42.47
N VAL A 229 93.72 111.58 43.38
CA VAL A 229 92.28 111.42 43.67
C VAL A 229 91.36 111.88 42.52
N GLU A 230 91.66 112.97 41.80
CA GLU A 230 90.79 113.43 40.71
C GLU A 230 90.75 112.46 39.49
N PRO A 231 91.86 111.90 39.01
CA PRO A 231 91.84 110.81 38.02
C PRO A 231 91.08 109.57 38.48
N LEU A 232 91.14 109.22 39.77
CA LEU A 232 90.39 108.09 40.33
C LEU A 232 88.89 108.40 40.37
N LYS A 233 88.47 109.61 40.76
CA LYS A 233 87.07 110.07 40.66
C LYS A 233 86.56 110.05 39.22
N LYS A 234 87.39 110.41 38.23
CA LYS A 234 87.03 110.36 36.81
C LYS A 234 86.81 108.90 36.36
N LYS A 235 87.76 108.01 36.65
CA LYS A 235 87.65 106.57 36.35
C LYS A 235 86.45 105.91 37.03
N LEU A 236 86.13 106.31 38.26
CA LEU A 236 84.95 105.82 38.98
C LEU A 236 83.65 106.20 38.23
N LYS A 237 83.50 107.47 37.87
CA LYS A 237 82.32 107.94 37.09
C LYS A 237 82.21 107.26 35.72
N GLU A 238 83.34 107.02 35.05
CA GLU A 238 83.39 106.30 33.77
C GLU A 238 82.92 104.85 33.94
N ALA A 239 83.41 104.16 34.98
CA ALA A 239 82.98 102.80 35.32
C ALA A 239 81.50 102.72 35.76
N GLU A 240 81.00 103.72 36.48
CA GLU A 240 79.57 103.83 36.86
C GLU A 240 78.66 104.04 35.64
N MET A 241 79.05 104.88 34.69
CA MET A 241 78.29 105.07 33.45
C MET A 241 78.27 103.80 32.59
N GLU A 242 79.41 103.11 32.44
CA GLU A 242 79.44 101.83 31.73
C GLU A 242 78.66 100.73 32.48
N ARG A 243 78.67 100.72 33.82
CA ARG A 243 77.83 99.81 34.63
C ARG A 243 76.35 100.02 34.35
N GLU A 244 75.86 101.26 34.42
CA GLU A 244 74.44 101.55 34.17
C GLU A 244 74.04 101.32 32.70
N LYS A 245 74.94 101.55 31.75
CA LYS A 245 74.78 101.21 30.33
C LYS A 245 74.67 99.70 30.09
N VAL A 246 75.57 98.89 30.66
CA VAL A 246 75.51 97.42 30.58
C VAL A 246 74.25 96.89 31.29
N LYS A 247 73.92 97.41 32.48
CA LYS A 247 72.69 97.08 33.22
C LYS A 247 71.42 97.41 32.43
N LYS A 248 71.41 98.53 31.68
CA LYS A 248 70.32 98.87 30.76
C LYS A 248 70.26 97.89 29.58
N GLN A 249 71.39 97.62 28.91
CA GLN A 249 71.47 96.63 27.81
C GLN A 249 71.01 95.24 28.25
N PHE A 250 71.37 94.80 29.46
CA PHE A 250 70.91 93.55 30.05
C PHE A 250 69.40 93.59 30.34
N SER A 251 68.89 94.66 30.97
CA SER A 251 67.45 94.84 31.20
C SER A 251 66.63 94.81 29.91
N ASP A 252 67.10 95.49 28.86
CA ASP A 252 66.44 95.55 27.56
C ASP A 252 66.61 94.25 26.74
N SER A 253 67.58 93.40 27.08
CA SER A 253 67.72 92.04 26.54
C SER A 253 66.78 91.06 27.23
N VAL A 254 66.73 91.07 28.56
CA VAL A 254 65.78 90.27 29.37
C VAL A 254 64.32 90.62 29.05
N LYS A 255 64.01 91.89 28.69
CA LYS A 255 62.68 92.26 28.18
C LYS A 255 62.36 91.60 26.84
N ARG A 256 63.30 91.59 25.89
CA ARG A 256 63.10 90.96 24.57
C ARG A 256 62.94 89.45 24.70
N GLU A 257 63.81 88.80 25.47
CA GLU A 257 63.74 87.36 25.75
C GLU A 257 62.38 86.97 26.39
N LYS A 258 61.89 87.76 27.36
CA LYS A 258 60.56 87.54 27.96
C LYS A 258 59.41 87.75 26.99
N GLU A 259 59.51 88.73 26.09
CA GLU A 259 58.50 89.02 25.06
C GLU A 259 58.49 87.93 23.97
N GLU A 260 59.66 87.46 23.55
CA GLU A 260 59.83 86.34 22.61
C GLU A 260 59.33 85.02 23.23
N LYS A 261 59.65 84.77 24.50
CA LYS A 261 59.12 83.62 25.25
C LYS A 261 57.58 83.68 25.37
N ARG A 262 57.00 84.83 25.75
CA ARG A 262 55.54 84.98 25.85
C ARG A 262 54.85 84.73 24.50
N LYS A 263 55.41 85.25 23.40
CA LYS A 263 54.90 84.98 22.04
C LYS A 263 54.98 83.51 21.66
N LEU A 264 56.07 82.83 22.03
CA LEU A 264 56.23 81.40 21.78
C LEU A 264 55.24 80.57 22.60
N GLU A 265 54.97 80.95 23.86
CA GLU A 265 53.94 80.36 24.71
C GLU A 265 52.52 80.61 24.11
N GLU A 266 52.19 81.83 23.72
CA GLU A 266 50.94 82.18 23.01
C GLU A 266 50.76 81.42 21.68
N ASP A 267 51.84 81.22 20.90
CA ASP A 267 51.82 80.43 19.66
C ASP A 267 51.60 78.93 19.95
N TRP A 268 52.22 78.40 21.01
CA TRP A 268 52.02 77.01 21.44
C TRP A 268 50.59 76.79 21.96
N GLU A 269 50.06 77.68 22.79
CA GLU A 269 48.66 77.59 23.26
C GLU A 269 47.67 77.65 22.11
N ARG A 270 47.87 78.54 21.12
CA ARG A 270 47.05 78.59 19.91
C ARG A 270 47.14 77.32 19.08
N ARG A 271 48.33 76.72 18.91
CA ARG A 271 48.50 75.42 18.22
C ARG A 271 47.86 74.27 18.98
N MET A 272 48.01 74.20 20.29
CA MET A 272 47.40 73.17 21.13
C MET A 272 45.87 73.28 21.14
N LEU A 273 45.32 74.50 21.09
CA LEU A 273 43.88 74.72 20.93
C LEU A 273 43.39 74.30 19.54
N ASP A 274 44.09 74.66 18.47
CA ASP A 274 43.78 74.27 17.08
C ASP A 274 43.79 72.74 16.90
N VAL A 275 44.82 72.06 17.41
CA VAL A 275 44.93 70.59 17.39
C VAL A 275 43.80 69.93 18.19
N ARG A 276 43.47 70.46 19.38
CA ARG A 276 42.35 69.98 20.20
C ARG A 276 41.00 70.13 19.50
N VAL A 277 40.70 71.31 18.95
CA VAL A 277 39.44 71.56 18.22
C VAL A 277 39.32 70.65 17.00
N LYS A 278 40.41 70.44 16.24
CA LYS A 278 40.44 69.49 15.12
C LYS A 278 40.24 68.04 15.57
N GLY A 279 40.78 67.66 16.72
CA GLY A 279 40.53 66.36 17.36
C GLY A 279 39.06 66.18 17.76
N GLU A 280 38.46 67.17 18.40
CA GLU A 280 37.04 67.18 18.79
C GLU A 280 36.10 67.19 17.56
N GLU A 281 36.47 67.86 16.48
CA GLU A 281 35.77 67.80 15.18
C GLU A 281 35.86 66.42 14.53
N ALA A 282 37.04 65.80 14.52
CA ALA A 282 37.23 64.45 13.99
C ALA A 282 36.45 63.41 14.83
N LEU A 283 36.48 63.52 16.15
CA LEU A 283 35.71 62.66 17.06
C LEU A 283 34.20 62.83 16.87
N ARG A 284 33.70 64.04 16.59
CA ARG A 284 32.28 64.24 16.24
C ARG A 284 31.90 63.60 14.90
N LYS A 285 32.75 63.70 13.88
CA LYS A 285 32.52 63.04 12.57
C LYS A 285 32.51 61.53 12.71
N LEU A 286 33.51 60.95 13.36
CA LEU A 286 33.60 59.50 13.61
C LEU A 286 32.40 58.98 14.42
N LYS A 287 31.88 59.75 15.40
CA LYS A 287 30.64 59.39 16.10
C LYS A 287 29.41 59.45 15.21
N GLN A 288 29.28 60.46 14.35
CA GLN A 288 28.16 60.52 13.40
C GLN A 288 28.24 59.35 12.40
N GLU A 289 29.42 59.06 11.85
CA GLU A 289 29.67 57.92 10.96
C GLU A 289 29.37 56.58 11.67
N GLN A 290 29.76 56.42 12.94
CA GLN A 290 29.39 55.27 13.76
C GLN A 290 27.87 55.15 13.91
N GLU A 291 27.17 56.23 14.30
CA GLU A 291 25.71 56.19 14.45
C GLU A 291 24.99 55.91 13.12
N GLU A 292 25.51 56.39 11.99
CA GLU A 292 24.96 56.12 10.65
C GLU A 292 25.17 54.65 10.24
N ILE A 293 26.33 54.07 10.57
CA ILE A 293 26.61 52.64 10.40
C ILE A 293 25.71 51.80 11.33
N GLU A 294 25.53 52.17 12.60
CA GLU A 294 24.66 51.46 13.54
C GLU A 294 23.19 51.46 13.07
N LYS A 295 22.69 52.60 12.57
CA LYS A 295 21.36 52.70 11.94
C LYS A 295 21.26 51.78 10.71
N GLY A 296 22.29 51.77 9.85
CA GLY A 296 22.37 50.87 8.70
C GLY A 296 22.38 49.38 9.10
N VAL A 297 23.10 49.01 10.15
CA VAL A 297 23.11 47.65 10.70
C VAL A 297 21.74 47.25 11.23
N THR A 298 21.02 48.14 11.93
CA THR A 298 19.64 47.82 12.39
C THR A 298 18.69 47.59 11.22
N VAL A 299 18.71 48.43 10.18
CA VAL A 299 17.85 48.26 8.99
C VAL A 299 18.15 46.95 8.27
N LEU A 300 19.43 46.62 8.04
CA LEU A 300 19.83 45.37 7.39
C LEU A 300 19.49 44.13 8.27
N GLN A 301 19.48 44.28 9.59
CA GLN A 301 19.09 43.21 10.51
C GLN A 301 17.57 42.98 10.51
N ASP A 302 16.78 44.05 10.42
CA ASP A 302 15.33 43.99 10.28
C ASP A 302 14.93 43.38 8.92
N GLU A 303 15.50 43.86 7.80
CA GLU A 303 15.32 43.30 6.45
C GLU A 303 15.65 41.79 6.39
N ASN A 304 16.76 41.38 7.01
CA ASN A 304 17.15 39.97 7.09
C ASN A 304 16.18 39.15 7.96
N SER A 305 15.56 39.77 8.97
CA SER A 305 14.51 39.11 9.77
C SER A 305 13.21 38.92 8.97
N GLU A 306 12.83 39.89 8.14
CA GLU A 306 11.68 39.80 7.22
C GLU A 306 11.91 38.74 6.14
N LEU A 307 13.06 38.77 5.46
CA LEU A 307 13.45 37.74 4.50
C LEU A 307 13.53 36.34 5.14
N SER A 308 13.99 36.25 6.39
CA SER A 308 13.97 34.99 7.14
C SER A 308 12.56 34.51 7.49
N ALA A 309 11.57 35.41 7.60
CA ALA A 309 10.16 35.07 7.80
C ALA A 309 9.48 34.68 6.47
N GLU A 310 9.79 35.36 5.37
CA GLU A 310 9.30 35.02 4.02
C GLU A 310 9.84 33.66 3.57
N VAL A 311 11.12 33.37 3.76
CA VAL A 311 11.68 32.03 3.46
C VAL A 311 10.98 30.94 4.26
N LYS A 312 10.63 31.18 5.53
CA LYS A 312 9.88 30.20 6.34
C LYS A 312 8.49 29.96 5.76
N SER A 313 7.70 31.01 5.53
CA SER A 313 6.34 30.85 4.98
C SER A 313 6.33 30.24 3.58
N LEU A 314 7.32 30.55 2.74
CA LEU A 314 7.52 29.89 1.45
C LEU A 314 7.86 28.40 1.60
N THR A 315 8.66 27.99 2.59
CA THR A 315 8.91 26.56 2.86
C THR A 315 7.69 25.83 3.42
N GLU A 316 6.85 26.48 4.22
CA GLU A 316 5.57 25.93 4.70
C GLU A 316 4.58 25.72 3.53
N VAL A 317 4.47 26.72 2.64
CA VAL A 317 3.68 26.62 1.40
C VAL A 317 4.23 25.49 0.52
N GLN A 318 5.55 25.39 0.31
CA GLN A 318 6.16 24.29 -0.43
C GLN A 318 5.77 22.93 0.17
N GLN A 319 5.94 22.73 1.48
CA GLN A 319 5.57 21.47 2.15
C GLN A 319 4.09 21.10 1.95
N SER A 320 3.19 22.09 1.97
CA SER A 320 1.76 21.86 1.69
C SER A 320 1.48 21.45 0.22
N LEU A 321 2.24 22.00 -0.73
CA LEU A 321 2.17 21.64 -2.15
C LEU A 321 2.78 20.26 -2.42
N GLU A 322 3.83 19.89 -1.69
CA GLU A 322 4.43 18.55 -1.76
C GLU A 322 3.50 17.47 -1.18
N TYR A 323 2.84 17.75 -0.05
CA TYR A 323 1.83 16.85 0.51
C TYR A 323 0.63 16.65 -0.45
N THR A 324 0.15 17.72 -1.08
CA THR A 324 -0.96 17.61 -2.05
C THR A 324 -0.53 16.92 -3.36
N ARG A 325 0.69 17.15 -3.86
CA ARG A 325 1.32 16.37 -4.94
C ARG A 325 1.29 14.88 -4.62
N ASP A 326 1.79 14.47 -3.45
CA ASP A 326 1.94 13.06 -3.10
C ASP A 326 0.58 12.38 -2.88
N SER A 327 -0.39 13.08 -2.32
CA SER A 327 -1.78 12.64 -2.23
C SER A 327 -2.42 12.42 -3.60
N LEU A 328 -2.28 13.38 -4.52
CA LEU A 328 -2.76 13.24 -5.90
C LEU A 328 -2.06 12.11 -6.65
N GLN A 329 -0.75 11.92 -6.42
CA GLN A 329 0.03 10.84 -7.04
C GLN A 329 -0.42 9.44 -6.55
N GLN A 330 -0.81 9.31 -5.27
CA GLN A 330 -1.46 8.09 -4.76
C GLN A 330 -2.83 7.86 -5.41
N GLU A 331 -3.65 8.90 -5.59
CA GLU A 331 -4.97 8.76 -6.23
C GLU A 331 -4.85 8.37 -7.70
N VAL A 332 -3.86 8.94 -8.42
CA VAL A 332 -3.50 8.53 -9.79
C VAL A 332 -3.06 7.07 -9.83
N GLN A 333 -2.30 6.57 -8.85
CA GLN A 333 -1.93 5.15 -8.77
C GLN A 333 -3.16 4.24 -8.55
N LYS A 334 -4.11 4.63 -7.68
CA LYS A 334 -5.38 3.90 -7.50
C LYS A 334 -6.18 3.86 -8.80
N MET A 335 -6.28 4.99 -9.51
CA MET A 335 -6.95 5.06 -10.82
C MET A 335 -6.31 4.10 -11.83
N HIS A 336 -4.98 4.05 -11.93
CA HIS A 336 -4.30 3.10 -12.81
C HIS A 336 -4.55 1.62 -12.44
N SER A 337 -4.68 1.29 -11.15
CA SER A 337 -5.05 -0.08 -10.74
C SER A 337 -6.51 -0.43 -11.03
N LEU A 338 -7.43 0.54 -10.89
CA LEU A 338 -8.84 0.37 -11.26
C LEU A 338 -9.00 0.27 -12.78
N GLU A 339 -8.20 0.99 -13.57
CA GLU A 339 -8.15 0.83 -15.03
C GLU A 339 -7.57 -0.53 -15.45
N ALA A 340 -6.72 -1.15 -14.63
CA ALA A 340 -6.23 -2.51 -14.88
C ALA A 340 -7.34 -3.54 -14.65
N THR A 341 -8.01 -3.53 -13.49
CA THR A 341 -9.11 -4.46 -13.22
C THR A 341 -10.29 -4.23 -14.17
N LEU A 342 -10.59 -2.99 -14.58
CA LEU A 342 -11.58 -2.71 -15.62
C LEU A 342 -11.18 -3.22 -17.02
N ARG A 343 -9.89 -3.37 -17.32
CA ARG A 343 -9.44 -4.04 -18.56
C ARG A 343 -9.60 -5.56 -18.46
N GLU A 344 -9.19 -6.15 -17.35
CA GLU A 344 -9.33 -7.58 -17.07
C GLU A 344 -10.80 -8.03 -17.09
N ILE A 345 -11.69 -7.28 -16.43
CA ILE A 345 -13.14 -7.54 -16.44
C ILE A 345 -13.70 -7.44 -17.88
N LYS A 346 -13.31 -6.43 -18.66
CA LYS A 346 -13.76 -6.28 -20.07
C LYS A 346 -13.26 -7.41 -20.98
N GLU A 347 -12.08 -7.95 -20.71
CA GLU A 347 -11.57 -9.14 -21.42
C GLU A 347 -12.36 -10.39 -21.02
N HIS A 348 -12.61 -10.57 -19.72
CA HIS A 348 -13.40 -11.69 -19.21
C HIS A 348 -14.85 -11.67 -19.72
N SER A 349 -15.49 -10.49 -19.80
CA SER A 349 -16.82 -10.34 -20.41
C SER A 349 -16.85 -10.76 -21.88
N ARG A 350 -15.86 -10.36 -22.69
CA ARG A 350 -15.78 -10.78 -24.10
C ARG A 350 -15.58 -12.29 -24.26
N ASN A 351 -14.77 -12.89 -23.39
CA ASN A 351 -14.54 -14.34 -23.42
C ASN A 351 -15.86 -15.08 -23.08
N LEU A 352 -16.62 -14.59 -22.10
CA LEU A 352 -17.95 -15.13 -21.77
C LEU A 352 -18.99 -14.88 -22.88
N GLU A 353 -18.93 -13.75 -23.58
CA GLU A 353 -19.75 -13.47 -24.78
C GLU A 353 -19.42 -14.44 -25.93
N GLU A 354 -18.13 -14.77 -26.13
CA GLU A 354 -17.70 -15.77 -27.12
C GLU A 354 -18.09 -17.20 -26.70
N GLU A 355 -17.98 -17.57 -25.42
CA GLU A 355 -18.46 -18.86 -24.89
C GLU A 355 -19.98 -18.98 -25.02
N LEU A 356 -20.74 -17.92 -24.74
CA LEU A 356 -22.19 -17.88 -24.91
C LEU A 356 -22.60 -18.00 -26.39
N SER A 357 -21.89 -17.32 -27.29
CA SER A 357 -22.08 -17.45 -28.75
C SER A 357 -21.78 -18.87 -29.24
N ASN A 358 -20.67 -19.48 -28.79
CA ASN A 358 -20.30 -20.84 -29.15
C ASN A 358 -21.30 -21.88 -28.60
N THR A 359 -21.77 -21.73 -27.36
CA THR A 359 -22.78 -22.63 -26.77
C THR A 359 -24.15 -22.46 -27.42
N GLN A 360 -24.57 -21.25 -27.79
CA GLN A 360 -25.77 -21.00 -28.60
C GLN A 360 -25.67 -21.70 -29.97
N ILE A 361 -24.54 -21.57 -30.67
CA ILE A 361 -24.30 -22.26 -31.96
C ILE A 361 -24.30 -23.79 -31.81
N LEU A 362 -23.88 -24.33 -30.66
CA LEU A 362 -23.98 -25.77 -30.37
C LEU A 362 -25.44 -26.19 -30.07
N LEU A 363 -26.18 -25.40 -29.30
CA LEU A 363 -27.60 -25.63 -29.01
C LEU A 363 -28.45 -25.60 -30.28
N GLU A 364 -28.17 -24.69 -31.22
CA GLU A 364 -28.82 -24.64 -32.53
C GLU A 364 -28.52 -25.89 -33.37
N LYS A 365 -27.30 -26.43 -33.31
CA LYS A 365 -26.93 -27.69 -33.99
C LYS A 365 -27.66 -28.89 -33.40
N GLU A 366 -27.75 -29.00 -32.07
CA GLU A 366 -28.52 -30.08 -31.43
C GLU A 366 -30.03 -29.92 -31.66
N SER A 367 -30.55 -28.69 -31.65
CA SER A 367 -31.94 -28.39 -32.05
C SER A 367 -32.22 -28.85 -33.48
N ALA A 368 -31.34 -28.52 -34.44
CA ALA A 368 -31.48 -28.96 -35.83
C ALA A 368 -31.41 -30.49 -35.99
N ARG A 369 -30.57 -31.17 -35.20
CA ARG A 369 -30.52 -32.64 -35.13
C ARG A 369 -31.82 -33.22 -34.56
N ASN A 370 -32.33 -32.67 -33.45
CA ASN A 370 -33.59 -33.10 -32.84
C ASN A 370 -34.77 -32.94 -33.80
N HIS A 371 -34.88 -31.82 -34.52
CA HIS A 371 -35.88 -31.64 -35.58
C HIS A 371 -35.72 -32.66 -36.73
N SER A 372 -34.49 -33.07 -37.07
CA SER A 372 -34.23 -34.11 -38.08
C SER A 372 -34.67 -35.49 -37.58
N VAL A 373 -34.34 -35.84 -36.33
CA VAL A 373 -34.76 -37.09 -35.69
C VAL A 373 -36.29 -37.14 -35.50
N GLN A 374 -36.92 -36.02 -35.16
CA GLN A 374 -38.38 -35.92 -35.07
C GLN A 374 -39.04 -36.22 -36.42
N ARG A 375 -38.58 -35.60 -37.52
CA ARG A 375 -39.09 -35.90 -38.88
C ARG A 375 -38.88 -37.36 -39.28
N GLN A 376 -37.78 -37.99 -38.85
CA GLN A 376 -37.56 -39.42 -39.05
C GLN A 376 -38.52 -40.28 -38.23
N HIS A 377 -38.84 -39.88 -36.99
CA HIS A 377 -39.83 -40.53 -36.14
C HIS A 377 -41.25 -40.39 -36.72
N GLU A 378 -41.65 -39.20 -37.15
CA GLU A 378 -42.92 -38.94 -37.83
C GLU A 378 -43.05 -39.80 -39.11
N ALA A 379 -42.00 -39.85 -39.95
CA ALA A 379 -41.97 -40.71 -41.13
C ALA A 379 -42.00 -42.22 -40.80
N LEU A 380 -41.42 -42.63 -39.67
CA LEU A 380 -41.51 -44.00 -39.17
C LEU A 380 -42.94 -44.31 -38.67
N GLN A 381 -43.58 -43.37 -37.97
CA GLN A 381 -44.94 -43.49 -37.46
C GLN A 381 -45.98 -43.55 -38.59
N VAL A 382 -45.80 -42.79 -39.67
CA VAL A 382 -46.59 -42.90 -40.91
C VAL A 382 -46.42 -44.28 -41.54
N LYS A 383 -45.19 -44.82 -41.60
CA LYS A 383 -44.96 -46.20 -42.08
C LYS A 383 -45.60 -47.25 -41.18
N GLN A 384 -45.49 -47.12 -39.86
CA GLN A 384 -46.11 -48.03 -38.90
C GLN A 384 -47.65 -48.01 -38.98
N THR A 385 -48.27 -46.84 -39.15
CA THR A 385 -49.72 -46.72 -39.29
C THR A 385 -50.22 -47.24 -40.65
N ALA A 386 -49.45 -47.07 -41.72
CA ALA A 386 -49.74 -47.70 -43.01
C ALA A 386 -49.61 -49.24 -42.94
N LEU A 387 -48.58 -49.77 -42.27
CA LEU A 387 -48.40 -51.20 -42.05
C LEU A 387 -49.50 -51.80 -41.17
N ARG A 388 -49.96 -51.09 -40.13
CA ARG A 388 -51.14 -51.50 -39.35
C ARG A 388 -52.37 -51.62 -40.23
N LYS A 389 -52.73 -50.58 -41.00
CA LYS A 389 -53.86 -50.64 -41.94
C LYS A 389 -53.77 -51.78 -42.95
N HIS A 390 -52.55 -52.15 -43.38
CA HIS A 390 -52.38 -53.30 -44.28
C HIS A 390 -52.55 -54.64 -43.55
N LEU A 391 -52.11 -54.76 -42.29
CA LEU A 391 -52.41 -55.92 -41.44
C LEU A 391 -53.91 -56.01 -41.13
N ASP A 392 -54.57 -54.89 -40.83
CA ASP A 392 -56.01 -54.81 -40.59
C ASP A 392 -56.79 -55.29 -41.83
N GLU A 393 -56.38 -54.88 -43.04
CA GLU A 393 -56.96 -55.35 -44.31
C GLU A 393 -56.66 -56.84 -44.60
N LEU A 394 -55.47 -57.34 -44.25
CA LEU A 394 -55.13 -58.76 -44.38
C LEU A 394 -55.90 -59.63 -43.36
N LEU A 395 -56.17 -59.11 -42.16
CA LEU A 395 -57.05 -59.76 -41.19
C LEU A 395 -58.48 -59.81 -41.72
N ARG A 396 -59.01 -58.69 -42.22
CA ARG A 396 -60.33 -58.60 -42.86
C ARG A 396 -60.49 -59.60 -44.01
N GLN A 397 -59.49 -59.70 -44.90
CA GLN A 397 -59.49 -60.69 -45.99
C GLN A 397 -59.42 -62.14 -45.49
N ASN A 398 -58.70 -62.39 -44.40
CA ASN A 398 -58.62 -63.72 -43.80
C ASN A 398 -59.94 -64.10 -43.10
N GLU A 399 -60.60 -63.15 -42.44
CA GLU A 399 -61.95 -63.29 -41.88
C GLU A 399 -62.99 -63.57 -42.98
N GLU A 400 -62.97 -62.82 -44.10
CA GLU A 400 -63.82 -63.08 -45.28
C GLU A 400 -63.59 -64.50 -45.85
N LEU A 401 -62.33 -64.94 -45.94
CA LEU A 401 -61.99 -66.29 -46.40
C LEU A 401 -62.40 -67.39 -45.40
N HIS A 402 -62.41 -67.11 -44.09
CA HIS A 402 -62.92 -68.03 -43.08
C HIS A 402 -64.44 -68.11 -43.16
N SER A 403 -65.17 -66.98 -43.22
CA SER A 403 -66.64 -67.02 -43.36
C SER A 403 -67.08 -67.68 -44.67
N SER A 404 -66.37 -67.47 -45.79
CA SER A 404 -66.66 -68.18 -47.04
C SER A 404 -66.33 -69.68 -46.98
N LEU A 405 -65.36 -70.08 -46.16
CA LEU A 405 -65.08 -71.49 -45.86
C LEU A 405 -66.17 -72.09 -44.97
N ASP A 406 -66.59 -71.39 -43.91
CA ASP A 406 -67.66 -71.79 -43.00
C ASP A 406 -68.99 -71.95 -43.77
N GLU A 407 -69.36 -70.99 -44.62
CA GLU A 407 -70.50 -71.08 -45.55
C GLU A 407 -70.40 -72.33 -46.46
N SER A 408 -69.21 -72.64 -46.98
CA SER A 408 -68.99 -73.82 -47.83
C SER A 408 -69.03 -75.13 -47.02
N GLU A 409 -68.64 -75.12 -45.74
CA GLU A 409 -68.78 -76.26 -44.83
C GLU A 409 -70.24 -76.45 -44.37
N GLU A 410 -71.01 -75.38 -44.19
CA GLU A 410 -72.47 -75.42 -43.99
C GLU A 410 -73.20 -75.95 -45.23
N GLU A 411 -72.88 -75.47 -46.44
CA GLU A 411 -73.42 -76.04 -47.68
C GLU A 411 -73.11 -77.53 -47.81
N LYS A 412 -71.86 -77.92 -47.53
CA LYS A 412 -71.37 -79.30 -47.57
C LYS A 412 -72.03 -80.21 -46.53
N THR A 413 -72.30 -79.73 -45.32
CA THR A 413 -73.03 -80.50 -44.30
C THR A 413 -74.52 -80.64 -44.67
N HIS A 414 -75.18 -79.58 -45.09
CA HIS A 414 -76.56 -79.63 -45.60
C HIS A 414 -76.72 -80.54 -46.85
N LEU A 415 -75.73 -80.56 -47.76
CA LEU A 415 -75.67 -81.51 -48.87
C LEU A 415 -75.42 -82.96 -48.41
N ALA A 416 -74.60 -83.16 -47.37
CA ALA A 416 -74.40 -84.47 -46.77
C ALA A 416 -75.68 -84.99 -46.08
N ASP A 417 -76.38 -84.14 -45.34
CA ASP A 417 -77.64 -84.46 -44.67
C ASP A 417 -78.71 -84.84 -45.70
N LYS A 418 -78.88 -84.05 -46.78
CA LYS A 418 -79.75 -84.41 -47.91
C LYS A 418 -79.36 -85.74 -48.57
N LEU A 419 -78.07 -86.05 -48.68
CA LEU A 419 -77.61 -87.36 -49.13
C LEU A 419 -77.92 -88.48 -48.13
N THR A 420 -78.04 -88.22 -46.83
CA THR A 420 -78.55 -89.20 -45.86
C THR A 420 -80.07 -89.35 -45.92
N GLU A 421 -80.82 -88.27 -46.12
CA GLU A 421 -82.27 -88.26 -46.27
C GLU A 421 -82.68 -89.09 -47.50
N ILE A 422 -82.12 -88.78 -48.68
CA ILE A 422 -82.33 -89.52 -49.93
C ILE A 422 -81.92 -91.00 -49.78
N ARG A 423 -80.91 -91.33 -48.96
CA ARG A 423 -80.57 -92.73 -48.64
C ARG A 423 -81.65 -93.39 -47.79
N ARG A 424 -82.19 -92.73 -46.76
CA ARG A 424 -83.30 -93.26 -45.94
C ARG A 424 -84.57 -93.43 -46.75
N GLU A 425 -84.89 -92.51 -47.65
CA GLU A 425 -86.01 -92.65 -48.59
C GLU A 425 -85.82 -93.85 -49.51
N LYS A 426 -84.64 -93.97 -50.15
CA LYS A 426 -84.30 -95.09 -51.02
C LYS A 426 -84.29 -96.43 -50.28
N ASP A 427 -83.80 -96.50 -49.05
CA ASP A 427 -83.79 -97.72 -48.24
C ASP A 427 -85.21 -98.07 -47.74
N SER A 428 -86.07 -97.08 -47.42
CA SER A 428 -87.49 -97.27 -47.13
C SER A 428 -88.27 -97.81 -48.34
N ILE A 429 -88.04 -97.26 -49.53
CA ILE A 429 -88.64 -97.75 -50.80
C ILE A 429 -88.12 -99.17 -51.12
N GLN A 430 -86.85 -99.46 -50.83
CA GLN A 430 -86.27 -100.80 -50.99
C GLN A 430 -86.90 -101.82 -50.03
N GLU A 431 -87.19 -101.42 -48.78
CA GLU A 431 -87.88 -102.25 -47.78
C GLU A 431 -89.33 -102.50 -48.20
N GLN A 432 -90.08 -101.45 -48.58
CA GLN A 432 -91.44 -101.56 -49.15
C GLN A 432 -91.49 -102.48 -50.38
N LEU A 433 -90.54 -102.36 -51.30
CA LEU A 433 -90.43 -103.24 -52.47
C LEU A 433 -90.17 -104.70 -52.06
N SER A 434 -89.30 -104.94 -51.07
CA SER A 434 -89.05 -106.29 -50.57
C SER A 434 -90.27 -106.89 -49.84
N GLN A 435 -91.03 -106.07 -49.13
CA GLN A 435 -92.29 -106.48 -48.52
C GLN A 435 -93.32 -106.86 -49.58
N GLN A 436 -93.54 -106.02 -50.59
CA GLN A 436 -94.44 -106.32 -51.72
C GLN A 436 -94.02 -107.58 -52.48
N GLN A 437 -92.71 -107.82 -52.65
CA GLN A 437 -92.20 -109.08 -53.23
C GLN A 437 -92.53 -110.28 -52.34
N SER A 438 -92.41 -110.17 -51.01
CA SER A 438 -92.76 -111.25 -50.08
C SER A 438 -94.27 -111.55 -50.06
N GLU A 439 -95.12 -110.53 -50.15
CA GLU A 439 -96.58 -110.66 -50.26
C GLU A 439 -96.98 -111.32 -51.59
N CYS A 440 -96.35 -110.93 -52.72
CA CYS A 440 -96.53 -111.61 -54.00
C CYS A 440 -96.12 -113.10 -53.93
N LEU A 441 -95.03 -113.42 -53.23
CA LEU A 441 -94.59 -114.81 -53.06
C LEU A 441 -95.58 -115.62 -52.22
N SER A 442 -96.06 -115.10 -51.08
CA SER A 442 -97.06 -115.81 -50.25
C SER A 442 -98.37 -116.06 -50.99
N LEU A 443 -98.83 -115.08 -51.79
CA LEU A 443 -100.03 -115.23 -52.64
C LEU A 443 -99.82 -116.27 -53.76
N CYS A 444 -98.61 -116.39 -54.32
CA CYS A 444 -98.29 -117.45 -55.29
C CYS A 444 -98.30 -118.83 -54.63
N ASP A 445 -97.77 -118.93 -53.41
CA ASP A 445 -97.77 -120.13 -52.58
C ASP A 445 -99.20 -120.59 -52.23
N GLU A 446 -100.08 -119.66 -51.83
CA GLU A 446 -101.50 -119.92 -51.56
C GLU A 446 -102.26 -120.35 -52.82
N LYS A 447 -102.06 -119.64 -53.94
CA LYS A 447 -102.58 -120.06 -55.25
C LYS A 447 -102.15 -121.49 -55.59
N GLN A 448 -100.89 -121.84 -55.36
CA GLN A 448 -100.38 -123.18 -55.64
C GLN A 448 -101.04 -124.24 -54.74
N ARG A 449 -101.20 -123.98 -53.43
CA ARG A 449 -101.95 -124.86 -52.51
C ARG A 449 -103.39 -125.05 -52.96
N HIS A 450 -104.07 -123.99 -53.42
CA HIS A 450 -105.42 -124.07 -53.95
C HIS A 450 -105.51 -124.91 -55.23
N LEU A 451 -104.56 -124.74 -56.17
CA LEU A 451 -104.48 -125.57 -57.38
C LEU A 451 -104.25 -127.05 -57.04
N THR A 452 -103.29 -127.36 -56.17
CA THR A 452 -103.06 -128.74 -55.70
C THR A 452 -104.32 -129.34 -55.06
N ARG A 453 -105.05 -128.55 -54.27
CA ARG A 453 -106.29 -128.99 -53.62
C ARG A 453 -107.47 -129.17 -54.58
N ILE A 454 -107.50 -128.43 -55.69
CA ILE A 454 -108.47 -128.65 -56.78
C ILE A 454 -108.17 -129.98 -57.46
N SER A 455 -106.92 -130.26 -57.83
CA SER A 455 -106.57 -131.54 -58.46
C SER A 455 -106.75 -132.75 -57.52
N GLU A 456 -106.49 -132.61 -56.22
CA GLU A 456 -106.88 -133.63 -55.22
C GLU A 456 -108.40 -133.93 -55.20
N LEU A 457 -109.24 -132.97 -55.54
CA LEU A 457 -110.70 -133.13 -55.59
C LEU A 457 -111.16 -133.67 -56.94
N GLU A 458 -110.52 -133.24 -58.03
CA GLU A 458 -110.75 -133.78 -59.39
C GLU A 458 -110.40 -135.27 -59.46
N GLU A 459 -109.24 -135.70 -58.95
CA GLU A 459 -108.87 -137.12 -58.85
C GLU A 459 -109.89 -137.94 -58.03
N ARG A 460 -110.41 -137.37 -56.94
CA ARG A 460 -111.44 -138.02 -56.10
C ARG A 460 -112.80 -138.08 -56.79
N MET A 461 -113.15 -137.09 -57.61
CA MET A 461 -114.36 -137.14 -58.43
C MET A 461 -114.24 -138.24 -59.48
N VAL A 462 -113.16 -138.26 -60.26
CA VAL A 462 -112.90 -139.32 -61.27
C VAL A 462 -112.93 -140.70 -60.62
N HIS A 463 -112.28 -140.90 -59.47
CA HIS A 463 -112.28 -142.20 -58.80
C HIS A 463 -113.65 -142.60 -58.20
N LEU A 464 -114.53 -141.64 -57.89
CA LEU A 464 -115.92 -141.92 -57.52
C LEU A 464 -116.78 -142.25 -58.74
N GLU A 465 -116.51 -141.65 -59.89
CA GLU A 465 -117.16 -141.93 -61.18
C GLU A 465 -116.76 -143.33 -61.71
N GLU A 466 -115.47 -143.69 -61.68
CA GLU A 466 -114.98 -145.04 -61.99
C GLU A 466 -115.71 -146.11 -61.17
N ARG A 467 -115.79 -145.91 -59.85
CA ARG A 467 -116.48 -146.83 -58.93
C ARG A 467 -117.99 -146.89 -59.17
N LEU A 468 -118.59 -145.83 -59.71
CA LEU A 468 -119.99 -145.83 -60.11
C LEU A 468 -120.18 -146.68 -61.37
N GLU A 469 -119.33 -146.51 -62.39
CA GLU A 469 -119.36 -147.37 -63.59
C GLU A 469 -119.08 -148.84 -63.27
N GLU A 470 -118.13 -149.15 -62.39
CA GLU A 470 -117.88 -150.54 -61.95
C GLU A 470 -119.13 -151.20 -61.35
N THR A 471 -119.90 -150.48 -60.52
CA THR A 471 -121.11 -151.04 -59.91
C THR A 471 -122.23 -151.24 -60.95
N VAL A 472 -122.41 -150.31 -61.88
CA VAL A 472 -123.37 -150.44 -63.00
C VAL A 472 -122.99 -151.58 -63.95
N GLN A 473 -121.70 -151.75 -64.29
CA GLN A 473 -121.23 -152.88 -65.10
C GLN A 473 -121.43 -154.22 -64.38
N ARG A 474 -121.22 -154.26 -63.05
CA ARG A 474 -121.43 -155.44 -62.23
C ARG A 474 -122.90 -155.88 -62.19
N GLU A 475 -123.84 -154.94 -62.01
CA GLU A 475 -125.28 -155.25 -62.12
C GLU A 475 -125.64 -155.77 -63.52
N ARG A 476 -125.12 -155.13 -64.57
CA ARG A 476 -125.38 -155.52 -65.96
C ARG A 476 -124.90 -156.94 -66.29
N LEU A 477 -123.76 -157.36 -65.74
CA LEU A 477 -123.24 -158.73 -65.87
C LEU A 477 -124.08 -159.76 -65.10
N LEU A 478 -124.54 -159.42 -63.89
CA LEU A 478 -125.39 -160.28 -63.07
C LEU A 478 -126.75 -160.58 -63.71
N VAL A 479 -127.28 -159.67 -64.53
CA VAL A 479 -128.52 -159.89 -65.32
C VAL A 479 -128.27 -160.78 -66.55
N ALA A 480 -127.09 -160.72 -67.16
CA ALA A 480 -126.78 -161.48 -68.37
C ALA A 480 -126.41 -162.96 -68.10
N TYR A 481 -125.77 -163.25 -66.96
CA TYR A 481 -125.25 -164.58 -66.63
C TYR A 481 -125.67 -165.05 -65.22
N PRO A 482 -126.91 -165.56 -65.05
CA PRO A 482 -127.40 -166.06 -63.76
C PRO A 482 -126.54 -167.19 -63.16
N GLU A 483 -125.88 -167.97 -64.02
CA GLU A 483 -124.96 -169.06 -63.68
C GLU A 483 -123.74 -168.59 -62.85
N LEU A 484 -123.45 -167.28 -62.81
CA LEU A 484 -122.34 -166.67 -62.06
C LEU A 484 -122.73 -166.14 -60.66
N ASN A 485 -123.95 -166.38 -60.18
CA ASN A 485 -124.40 -165.91 -58.87
C ASN A 485 -124.17 -166.98 -57.76
N PRO A 486 -123.25 -166.78 -56.80
CA PRO A 486 -123.02 -167.73 -55.70
C PRO A 486 -124.18 -167.83 -54.69
N ARG A 487 -125.26 -167.05 -54.88
CA ARG A 487 -126.50 -167.09 -54.09
C ARG A 487 -127.71 -167.58 -54.88
N ALA A 488 -127.49 -168.23 -56.03
CA ALA A 488 -128.54 -168.95 -56.79
C ALA A 488 -128.39 -170.47 -56.62
N ALA A 489 -128.77 -171.00 -55.45
CA ALA A 489 -128.92 -172.44 -55.24
C ALA A 489 -130.40 -172.85 -55.42
N PRO A 490 -130.70 -173.98 -56.10
CA PRO A 490 -132.08 -174.45 -56.24
C PRO A 490 -132.59 -175.03 -54.92
N GLN A 491 -133.71 -174.51 -54.43
CA GLN A 491 -134.56 -175.22 -53.47
C GLN A 491 -135.54 -176.08 -54.26
N THR A 492 -135.41 -177.40 -54.21
CA THR A 492 -136.45 -178.31 -54.71
C THR A 492 -137.59 -178.36 -53.69
N SER A 493 -138.82 -178.04 -54.10
CA SER A 493 -139.98 -178.05 -53.18
C SER A 493 -140.42 -179.47 -52.80
N GLY A 494 -139.93 -180.49 -53.53
CA GLY A 494 -140.39 -181.88 -53.43
C GLY A 494 -141.67 -182.14 -54.21
N ASP A 495 -142.36 -181.08 -54.66
CA ASP A 495 -143.43 -181.12 -55.64
C ASP A 495 -142.89 -180.80 -57.04
N VAL A 496 -142.72 -181.85 -57.84
CA VAL A 496 -142.23 -181.80 -59.22
C VAL A 496 -143.10 -180.92 -60.12
N VAL A 497 -144.40 -180.81 -59.85
CA VAL A 497 -145.33 -180.00 -60.66
C VAL A 497 -145.07 -178.51 -60.44
N CYS A 498 -144.90 -178.10 -59.18
CA CYS A 498 -144.64 -176.71 -58.81
C CYS A 498 -143.24 -176.26 -59.26
N ASP A 499 -142.22 -177.12 -59.08
CA ASP A 499 -140.85 -176.88 -59.56
C ASP A 499 -140.81 -176.77 -61.11
N MET A 500 -141.61 -177.57 -61.83
CA MET A 500 -141.77 -177.46 -63.29
C MET A 500 -142.42 -176.14 -63.74
N GLU A 501 -143.44 -175.63 -63.05
CA GLU A 501 -144.04 -174.33 -63.40
C GLU A 501 -143.07 -173.15 -63.20
N GLN A 502 -142.12 -173.26 -62.26
CA GLN A 502 -141.07 -172.26 -62.09
C GLN A 502 -140.00 -172.38 -63.18
N GLN A 503 -139.59 -173.60 -63.55
CA GLN A 503 -138.72 -173.83 -64.71
C GLN A 503 -139.34 -173.34 -66.02
N LEU A 504 -140.64 -173.54 -66.25
CA LEU A 504 -141.34 -173.03 -67.43
C LEU A 504 -141.31 -171.50 -67.51
N ARG A 505 -141.51 -170.80 -66.38
CA ARG A 505 -141.39 -169.34 -66.31
C ARG A 505 -139.95 -168.86 -66.58
N ALA A 506 -138.93 -169.51 -66.02
CA ALA A 506 -137.53 -169.21 -66.29
C ALA A 506 -137.14 -169.44 -67.77
N ASN A 507 -137.57 -170.56 -68.36
CA ASN A 507 -137.34 -170.89 -69.77
C ASN A 507 -138.02 -169.89 -70.71
N SER A 508 -139.22 -169.41 -70.35
CA SER A 508 -139.94 -168.39 -71.14
C SER A 508 -139.15 -167.07 -71.22
N VAL A 509 -138.49 -166.66 -70.14
CA VAL A 509 -137.60 -165.48 -70.14
C VAL A 509 -136.31 -165.76 -70.92
N ARG A 510 -135.69 -166.95 -70.77
CA ARG A 510 -134.46 -167.35 -71.48
C ARG A 510 -134.66 -167.35 -73.02
N ILE A 511 -135.83 -167.80 -73.50
CA ILE A 511 -136.20 -167.73 -74.92
C ILE A 511 -136.28 -166.28 -75.43
N MET A 512 -136.84 -165.36 -74.63
CA MET A 512 -136.97 -163.95 -75.00
C MET A 512 -135.62 -163.26 -75.19
N VAL A 513 -134.61 -163.62 -74.37
CA VAL A 513 -133.23 -163.12 -74.50
C VAL A 513 -132.58 -163.67 -75.78
N LEU A 514 -132.67 -164.98 -76.03
CA LEU A 514 -132.11 -165.62 -77.22
C LEU A 514 -132.72 -165.09 -78.54
N GLN A 515 -133.99 -164.68 -78.53
CA GLN A 515 -134.61 -163.98 -79.68
C GLN A 515 -134.01 -162.58 -79.89
N LYS A 516 -133.76 -161.84 -78.81
CA LYS A 516 -133.13 -160.50 -78.86
C LYS A 516 -131.68 -160.56 -79.36
N GLU A 517 -130.95 -161.62 -79.02
CA GLU A 517 -129.60 -161.86 -79.52
C GLU A 517 -129.58 -162.26 -81.00
N ASN A 518 -130.51 -163.11 -81.46
CA ASN A 518 -130.67 -163.39 -82.90
C ASN A 518 -130.99 -162.13 -83.72
N ALA A 519 -131.83 -161.22 -83.19
CA ALA A 519 -132.08 -159.92 -83.82
C ALA A 519 -130.83 -159.02 -83.85
N SER A 520 -129.95 -159.12 -82.84
CA SER A 520 -128.66 -158.44 -82.80
C SER A 520 -127.67 -159.01 -83.83
N LEU A 521 -127.58 -160.34 -83.93
CA LEU A 521 -126.75 -161.03 -84.92
C LEU A 521 -127.16 -160.69 -86.36
N ASN A 522 -128.47 -160.60 -86.65
CA ASN A 522 -128.96 -160.10 -87.95
C ASN A 522 -128.52 -158.64 -88.22
N LYS A 523 -128.56 -157.75 -87.21
CA LYS A 523 -128.04 -156.36 -87.34
C LYS A 523 -126.52 -156.29 -87.52
N SER A 524 -125.77 -157.25 -87.02
CA SER A 524 -124.33 -157.38 -87.29
C SER A 524 -124.08 -157.87 -88.72
N LEU A 525 -124.92 -158.79 -89.22
CA LEU A 525 -124.88 -159.30 -90.60
C LEU A 525 -125.22 -158.22 -91.64
N THR A 526 -126.10 -157.26 -91.32
CA THR A 526 -126.30 -156.07 -92.18
C THR A 526 -125.13 -155.10 -92.09
N ARG A 527 -124.57 -154.84 -90.91
CA ARG A 527 -123.42 -153.92 -90.77
C ARG A 527 -122.14 -154.40 -91.49
N LEU A 528 -121.94 -155.71 -91.62
CA LEU A 528 -120.88 -156.26 -92.46
C LEU A 528 -121.10 -155.92 -93.95
N LYS A 529 -122.35 -155.96 -94.44
CA LYS A 529 -122.69 -155.56 -95.82
C LYS A 529 -122.56 -154.05 -96.03
N ASP A 530 -123.07 -153.23 -95.11
CA ASP A 530 -122.96 -151.76 -95.20
C ASP A 530 -121.49 -151.30 -95.20
N SER A 531 -120.60 -152.05 -94.53
CA SER A 531 -119.15 -151.79 -94.50
C SER A 531 -118.43 -152.22 -95.78
N GLU A 532 -118.92 -153.26 -96.45
CA GLU A 532 -118.49 -153.66 -97.80
C GLU A 532 -118.85 -152.54 -98.82
N GLU A 533 -120.05 -151.97 -98.69
CA GLU A 533 -120.59 -150.98 -99.62
C GLU A 533 -120.02 -149.56 -99.40
N ARG A 534 -119.80 -149.12 -98.15
CA ARG A 534 -119.18 -147.79 -97.86
C ARG A 534 -117.66 -147.70 -98.09
N ARG A 535 -116.99 -148.78 -98.51
CA ARG A 535 -115.69 -148.69 -99.20
C ARG A 535 -115.82 -148.27 -100.66
N ARG A 536 -117.04 -148.20 -101.20
CA ARG A 536 -117.33 -148.15 -102.64
C ARG A 536 -118.75 -147.59 -102.94
N SER A 537 -119.15 -146.48 -102.33
CA SER A 537 -118.32 -145.29 -102.16
C SER A 537 -118.24 -144.75 -100.73
N SER A 538 -117.07 -144.18 -100.40
CA SER A 538 -116.85 -143.35 -99.21
C SER A 538 -117.44 -141.95 -99.40
N GLU A 539 -118.71 -141.91 -99.79
CA GLU A 539 -119.49 -140.73 -100.14
C GLU A 539 -120.40 -140.28 -99.00
N SER A 540 -121.00 -139.11 -99.19
CA SER A 540 -122.18 -138.60 -98.50
C SER A 540 -122.33 -138.99 -97.03
N ARG A 541 -121.85 -138.10 -96.16
CA ARG A 541 -122.70 -137.03 -95.58
C ARG A 541 -123.70 -137.61 -94.59
N ASN A 542 -123.53 -137.31 -93.31
CA ASN A 542 -124.15 -136.15 -92.63
C ASN A 542 -125.30 -136.65 -91.76
N THR A 543 -126.00 -135.83 -90.96
CA THR A 543 -125.71 -134.69 -90.06
C THR A 543 -127.07 -134.46 -89.37
N GLU A 544 -127.24 -133.35 -88.66
CA GLU A 544 -128.52 -132.86 -88.16
C GLU A 544 -129.11 -133.73 -87.01
N MET A 545 -129.92 -133.19 -86.10
CA MET A 545 -130.60 -131.89 -86.08
C MET A 545 -130.79 -131.41 -84.63
N ASP A 546 -130.98 -130.09 -84.46
CA ASP A 546 -131.73 -129.45 -83.35
C ASP A 546 -131.18 -129.54 -81.89
N THR A 547 -131.40 -128.57 -80.99
CA THR A 547 -132.15 -127.29 -81.08
C THR A 547 -131.63 -126.21 -80.11
N SER A 548 -131.80 -124.93 -80.49
CA SER A 548 -132.10 -123.73 -79.66
C SER A 548 -131.22 -123.27 -78.47
N GLY A 549 -130.83 -121.98 -78.53
CA GLY A 549 -130.67 -121.07 -77.37
C GLY A 549 -129.25 -120.81 -76.83
N GLU A 550 -128.90 -119.63 -76.29
CA GLU A 550 -129.39 -118.25 -76.53
C GLU A 550 -128.45 -117.20 -75.87
N SER A 551 -128.06 -116.15 -76.61
CA SER A 551 -127.75 -114.78 -76.11
C SER A 551 -126.57 -114.58 -75.09
N PRO A 552 -126.28 -113.35 -74.59
CA PRO A 552 -125.29 -112.40 -75.16
C PRO A 552 -124.11 -112.07 -74.20
N SER A 553 -122.99 -111.42 -74.58
CA SER A 553 -122.90 -109.99 -74.95
C SER A 553 -121.45 -109.55 -75.30
N MET A 554 -121.36 -108.63 -76.26
CA MET A 554 -120.45 -107.47 -76.46
C MET A 554 -119.67 -106.97 -75.23
N GLY A 555 -118.47 -106.35 -75.33
CA GLY A 555 -117.62 -105.89 -76.48
C GLY A 555 -116.34 -105.20 -75.92
N HIS A 556 -115.55 -104.32 -76.57
CA HIS A 556 -115.40 -103.80 -77.95
C HIS A 556 -114.16 -102.81 -77.98
N ILE A 557 -113.46 -102.59 -79.13
CA ILE A 557 -112.74 -101.31 -79.51
C ILE A 557 -111.48 -100.90 -78.69
N ASP A 558 -110.39 -100.26 -79.17
CA ASP A 558 -109.82 -99.88 -80.49
C ASP A 558 -108.27 -99.63 -80.33
N SER A 559 -107.36 -100.01 -81.24
CA SER A 559 -106.83 -99.34 -82.48
C SER A 559 -105.64 -98.35 -82.36
N THR A 560 -104.72 -98.37 -83.37
CA THR A 560 -103.71 -97.34 -83.78
C THR A 560 -102.54 -96.96 -82.82
N SER A 561 -101.37 -96.40 -83.22
CA SER A 561 -100.58 -96.40 -84.49
C SER A 561 -99.16 -95.75 -84.31
N THR A 562 -98.23 -96.02 -85.25
CA THR A 562 -97.03 -95.26 -85.75
C THR A 562 -96.69 -93.81 -85.28
N PRO A 563 -95.44 -93.25 -85.50
CA PRO A 563 -94.09 -93.84 -85.78
C PRO A 563 -92.86 -93.01 -85.25
N CYS A 564 -91.63 -93.29 -85.76
CA CYS A 564 -90.44 -92.41 -85.93
C CYS A 564 -89.53 -92.14 -84.69
N ASN A 565 -88.19 -92.32 -84.76
CA ASN A 565 -87.10 -91.60 -85.49
C ASN A 565 -86.75 -90.23 -84.83
N THR A 566 -85.50 -89.71 -84.77
CA THR A 566 -84.32 -89.91 -85.65
C THR A 566 -82.99 -89.50 -84.95
N SER A 567 -81.82 -89.88 -85.54
CA SER A 567 -80.49 -89.19 -85.58
C SER A 567 -79.94 -88.38 -84.37
N CYS A 568 -78.73 -88.59 -83.83
CA CYS A 568 -77.38 -88.60 -84.44
C CYS A 568 -76.73 -87.22 -84.72
N SER A 569 -75.39 -87.23 -84.87
CA SER A 569 -74.46 -86.12 -85.20
C SER A 569 -74.08 -85.14 -84.07
N SER A 570 -72.98 -84.38 -84.17
CA SER A 570 -71.53 -84.75 -84.19
C SER A 570 -70.67 -83.55 -84.62
N SER A 571 -69.55 -83.30 -83.93
CA SER A 571 -68.42 -82.47 -84.43
C SER A 571 -68.71 -80.96 -84.67
N PRO A 572 -67.72 -80.12 -85.07
CA PRO A 572 -66.43 -79.91 -84.42
C PRO A 572 -66.07 -78.41 -84.21
N SER A 573 -64.80 -78.16 -83.82
CA SER A 573 -64.00 -76.93 -83.84
C SER A 573 -63.90 -76.25 -85.24
N PRO A 574 -63.06 -75.19 -85.48
CA PRO A 574 -62.21 -74.37 -84.59
C PRO A 574 -62.28 -72.84 -84.88
N MET A 575 -61.37 -72.03 -84.32
CA MET A 575 -60.41 -71.23 -85.11
C MET A 575 -59.33 -70.56 -84.24
N LEU A 576 -58.11 -70.46 -84.79
CA LEU A 576 -56.99 -69.70 -84.24
C LEU A 576 -56.86 -68.35 -84.95
N HIS A 577 -56.49 -67.30 -84.23
CA HIS A 577 -55.52 -66.36 -84.78
C HIS A 577 -54.53 -65.86 -83.74
N HIS A 578 -53.29 -65.69 -84.20
CA HIS A 578 -52.12 -65.38 -83.40
C HIS A 578 -51.38 -64.27 -84.14
N GLN A 579 -51.00 -63.18 -83.48
CA GLN A 579 -50.11 -62.20 -84.10
C GLN A 579 -49.25 -61.50 -83.06
N THR A 580 -47.94 -61.58 -83.29
CA THR A 580 -46.88 -61.02 -82.46
C THR A 580 -46.29 -59.82 -83.19
N LEU A 581 -46.08 -58.70 -82.48
CA LEU A 581 -45.13 -57.67 -82.88
C LEU A 581 -44.29 -57.24 -81.67
N THR A 582 -43.09 -56.77 -81.95
CA THR A 582 -42.01 -56.53 -80.98
C THR A 582 -41.32 -55.19 -81.23
N LEU A 583 -40.45 -54.80 -80.29
CA LEU A 583 -39.65 -53.56 -80.28
C LEU A 583 -40.48 -52.29 -79.92
N SER A 584 -39.90 -51.24 -79.36
CA SER A 584 -38.47 -50.89 -79.27
C SER A 584 -38.01 -50.42 -77.88
N VAL A 585 -36.69 -50.38 -77.70
CA VAL A 585 -36.01 -49.77 -76.55
C VAL A 585 -35.23 -48.56 -77.05
N HIS A 586 -35.28 -47.42 -76.34
CA HIS A 586 -34.28 -46.38 -76.54
C HIS A 586 -33.85 -45.67 -75.25
N GLN A 587 -32.56 -45.36 -75.26
CA GLN A 587 -31.71 -44.80 -74.23
C GLN A 587 -32.15 -43.40 -73.77
N ASP A 588 -31.95 -43.10 -72.47
CA ASP A 588 -31.44 -41.81 -72.02
C ASP A 588 -30.65 -42.00 -70.71
N ALA A 589 -29.31 -42.07 -70.80
CA ALA A 589 -28.45 -42.43 -69.67
C ALA A 589 -27.05 -41.79 -69.67
N GLU A 590 -26.65 -41.02 -70.69
CA GLU A 590 -25.26 -40.52 -70.81
C GLU A 590 -25.04 -39.10 -70.25
N GLU A 591 -26.04 -38.22 -70.24
CA GLU A 591 -25.81 -36.81 -69.88
C GLU A 591 -25.50 -36.59 -68.39
N ARG A 592 -26.07 -37.42 -67.49
CA ARG A 592 -25.93 -37.24 -66.04
C ARG A 592 -24.51 -37.49 -65.50
N PHE A 593 -23.66 -38.21 -66.23
CA PHE A 593 -22.31 -38.55 -65.76
C PHE A 593 -21.23 -37.49 -66.02
N ARG A 594 -21.46 -36.51 -66.91
CA ARG A 594 -20.45 -35.47 -67.21
C ARG A 594 -20.41 -34.33 -66.19
N SER A 595 -21.56 -33.95 -65.63
CA SER A 595 -21.70 -32.77 -64.76
C SER A 595 -20.93 -32.86 -63.41
N ILE A 596 -20.75 -34.07 -62.87
CA ILE A 596 -20.23 -34.26 -61.51
C ILE A 596 -18.69 -34.12 -61.42
N ARG A 597 -17.94 -34.29 -62.52
CA ARG A 597 -16.46 -34.37 -62.47
C ARG A 597 -15.72 -33.03 -62.52
N GLN A 598 -16.40 -31.90 -62.75
CA GLN A 598 -15.73 -30.62 -63.05
C GLN A 598 -15.68 -29.62 -61.87
N ALA A 599 -16.40 -29.86 -60.77
CA ALA A 599 -16.42 -28.97 -59.60
C ALA A 599 -15.21 -29.13 -58.65
N ALA A 600 -14.47 -30.25 -58.72
CA ALA A 600 -13.52 -30.67 -57.69
C ALA A 600 -12.06 -30.17 -57.87
N ARG A 601 -11.82 -29.08 -58.62
CA ARG A 601 -10.46 -28.59 -58.93
C ARG A 601 -10.16 -27.12 -58.58
N SER A 602 -11.05 -26.45 -57.84
CA SER A 602 -11.03 -24.98 -57.70
C SER A 602 -11.06 -24.45 -56.26
N ARG A 603 -10.11 -24.88 -55.39
CA ARG A 603 -9.70 -24.20 -54.13
C ARG A 603 -8.50 -24.92 -53.46
N SER A 604 -7.30 -24.75 -53.99
CA SER A 604 -6.04 -25.22 -53.36
C SER A 604 -4.85 -24.35 -53.77
N ALA A 605 -4.92 -23.05 -53.48
CA ALA A 605 -3.81 -22.11 -53.68
C ALA A 605 -3.88 -20.94 -52.70
N GLY A 606 -2.75 -20.63 -52.04
CA GLY A 606 -2.54 -19.44 -51.20
C GLY A 606 -3.08 -19.52 -49.76
N THR A 607 -2.39 -18.98 -48.74
CA THR A 607 -0.97 -18.57 -48.69
C THR A 607 -0.44 -18.56 -47.25
N ARG A 608 0.78 -19.06 -46.99
CA ARG A 608 1.49 -18.85 -45.72
C ARG A 608 2.43 -17.63 -45.83
N ARG A 609 2.25 -16.61 -44.97
CA ARG A 609 3.23 -15.56 -44.54
C ARG A 609 2.46 -14.46 -43.76
N ARG A 610 3.01 -13.77 -42.76
CA ARG A 610 4.24 -13.95 -41.95
C ARG A 610 4.06 -13.15 -40.64
N ARG A 611 4.67 -13.56 -39.52
CA ARG A 611 4.91 -12.65 -38.39
C ARG A 611 5.82 -11.50 -38.82
N LYS A 612 5.45 -10.27 -38.53
CA LYS A 612 6.25 -9.37 -37.70
C LYS A 612 5.35 -8.36 -37.00
#